data_AF-A0A0R1PZ15-F1
#
_entry.id   AF-A0A0R1PZ15-F1
#
_cell.length_a   1.000
_cell.length_b   1.000
_cell.length_c   1.000
_cell.angle_alpha   90.00
_cell.angle_beta   90.00
_cell.angle_gamma   90.00
#
_symmetry.space_group_name_H-M   'P 1'
#
loop_
_entity.id
_entity.type
_entity.pdbx_description
1 polymer ?
#
loop_
_entity_poly.entity_id
_entity_poly.type
_entity_poly.pdbx_seq_one_letter_code
_entity_poly.pdbx_strand_id
1 'polypeptide(L)'
;MGMVREKKKERGKTLMKSRRELKNEVKELFRGNWGQAIKLTLIPVVFQILISMFVAIGALAVIYFISRYSSGSEMSTFSNTDSTATSGNGFGSPIAGLLMTMILVGINFTFLEWLRTKNADFKVLKGAFSVFSKRHFIAVLILYILISVFTLLWTLLFIIPGIIKSFSYSQAYLIYKDLSETDNEDTNYLDYITESRKLMDGHKFDFFILKLSFIGWDILAVLTLGIGYIWLTPYKTATYVAFYKDLVAKQRPDLSSKDNDNKDGKPIIVQY
;
A
#
# COMPACT_ATOMS: atom_id res chain seq x y z
N MET A 1 -15.71 -25.58 -40.61
CA MET A 1 -15.35 -24.15 -40.76
C MET A 1 -15.87 -23.22 -39.63
N GLY A 2 -16.59 -23.73 -38.61
CA GLY A 2 -17.18 -22.89 -37.53
C GLY A 2 -16.28 -22.65 -36.30
N MET A 3 -15.35 -23.57 -35.98
CA MET A 3 -14.49 -23.45 -34.79
C MET A 3 -13.40 -22.37 -34.86
N VAL A 4 -13.08 -21.86 -36.05
CA VAL A 4 -12.08 -20.79 -36.22
C VAL A 4 -12.72 -19.40 -36.02
N ARG A 5 -14.04 -19.28 -36.20
CA ARG A 5 -14.77 -18.02 -36.00
C ARG A 5 -15.10 -17.74 -34.54
N GLU A 6 -15.18 -18.76 -33.67
CA GLU A 6 -15.31 -18.54 -32.22
C GLU A 6 -14.03 -18.08 -31.53
N LYS A 7 -12.84 -18.53 -31.96
CA LYS A 7 -11.57 -18.04 -31.40
C LYS A 7 -11.24 -16.58 -31.78
N LYS A 8 -11.99 -16.00 -32.70
CA LYS A 8 -11.85 -14.61 -33.20
C LYS A 8 -12.85 -13.63 -32.58
N LYS A 9 -13.87 -14.11 -31.85
CA LYS A 9 -14.65 -13.26 -30.94
C LYS A 9 -13.89 -13.12 -29.63
N GLU A 10 -13.30 -11.95 -29.44
CA GLU A 10 -13.17 -11.36 -28.11
C GLU A 10 -12.14 -11.98 -27.15
N ARG A 11 -10.98 -12.35 -27.69
CA ARG A 11 -9.74 -11.75 -27.18
C ARG A 11 -9.82 -10.23 -27.39
N GLY A 12 -10.76 -9.58 -26.71
CA GLY A 12 -10.71 -8.16 -26.49
C GLY A 12 -9.35 -7.95 -25.87
N LYS A 13 -8.58 -7.00 -26.40
CA LYS A 13 -7.56 -6.35 -25.59
C LYS A 13 -8.27 -6.04 -24.27
N THR A 14 -8.03 -6.83 -23.22
CA THR A 14 -8.74 -6.67 -21.95
C THR A 14 -8.34 -5.30 -21.47
N LEU A 15 -9.23 -4.33 -21.71
CA LEU A 15 -9.08 -2.98 -21.21
C LEU A 15 -8.93 -3.15 -19.70
N MET A 16 -7.94 -2.45 -19.13
CA MET A 16 -7.74 -2.48 -17.69
C MET A 16 -9.08 -2.29 -17.01
N LYS A 17 -9.35 -3.03 -15.92
CA LYS A 17 -10.57 -2.80 -15.16
C LYS A 17 -10.66 -1.33 -14.83
N SER A 18 -11.80 -0.74 -15.13
CA SER A 18 -12.01 0.67 -14.82
C SER A 18 -11.87 0.87 -13.32
N ARG A 19 -11.42 2.05 -12.89
CA ARG A 19 -11.40 2.44 -11.46
C ARG A 19 -12.74 2.15 -10.76
N ARG A 20 -13.87 2.27 -11.48
CA ARG A 20 -15.20 1.97 -10.95
C ARG A 20 -15.40 0.47 -10.74
N GLU A 21 -14.90 -0.36 -11.65
CA GLU A 21 -14.98 -1.82 -11.56
C GLU A 21 -14.11 -2.35 -10.41
N LEU A 22 -12.88 -1.84 -10.26
CA LEU A 22 -12.00 -2.19 -9.13
C LEU A 22 -12.65 -1.84 -7.78
N LYS A 23 -13.23 -0.65 -7.68
CA LYS A 23 -13.97 -0.19 -6.50
C LYS A 23 -15.20 -1.06 -6.21
N ASN A 24 -15.95 -1.43 -7.24
CA ASN A 24 -17.13 -2.28 -7.10
C ASN A 24 -16.74 -3.70 -6.69
N GLU A 25 -15.69 -4.28 -7.26
CA GLU A 25 -15.18 -5.62 -6.91
C GLU A 25 -14.82 -5.70 -5.43
N VAL A 26 -14.12 -4.70 -4.89
CA VAL A 26 -13.80 -4.62 -3.46
C VAL A 26 -15.05 -4.43 -2.61
N LYS A 27 -16.00 -3.60 -3.07
CA LYS A 27 -17.27 -3.39 -2.35
C LYS A 27 -18.09 -4.67 -2.27
N GLU A 28 -18.10 -5.47 -3.33
CA GLU A 28 -18.73 -6.78 -3.36
C GLU A 28 -18.00 -7.78 -2.46
N LEU A 29 -16.66 -7.81 -2.48
CA LEU A 29 -15.86 -8.65 -1.59
C LEU A 29 -16.16 -8.39 -0.12
N PHE A 30 -16.35 -7.12 0.25
CA PHE A 30 -16.65 -6.74 1.63
C PHE A 30 -18.13 -6.92 1.99
N ARG A 31 -19.03 -7.14 1.02
CA ARG A 31 -20.46 -7.30 1.30
C ARG A 31 -20.68 -8.53 2.18
N GLY A 32 -21.18 -8.31 3.40
CA GLY A 32 -21.34 -9.35 4.43
C GLY A 32 -20.15 -9.51 5.39
N ASN A 33 -18.96 -9.04 5.03
CA ASN A 33 -17.72 -9.22 5.78
C ASN A 33 -16.97 -7.92 6.11
N TRP A 34 -17.62 -6.75 5.98
CA TRP A 34 -17.04 -5.43 6.27
C TRP A 34 -16.34 -5.36 7.64
N GLY A 35 -16.90 -6.02 8.65
CA GLY A 35 -16.29 -6.07 9.98
C GLY A 35 -14.90 -6.70 10.00
N GLN A 36 -14.63 -7.69 9.14
CA GLN A 36 -13.30 -8.31 9.04
C GLN A 36 -12.29 -7.39 8.37
N ALA A 37 -12.70 -6.69 7.30
CA ALA A 37 -11.86 -5.70 6.63
C ALA A 37 -11.46 -4.57 7.59
N ILE A 38 -12.43 -4.06 8.36
CA ILE A 38 -12.19 -3.03 9.37
C ILE A 38 -11.22 -3.54 10.43
N LYS A 39 -11.46 -4.72 11.02
CA LYS A 39 -10.58 -5.33 12.03
C LYS A 39 -9.14 -5.44 11.55
N LEU A 40 -8.92 -5.82 10.29
CA LEU A 40 -7.60 -5.97 9.69
C LEU A 40 -6.82 -4.65 9.66
N THR A 41 -7.50 -3.54 9.38
CA THR A 41 -6.89 -2.20 9.31
C THR A 41 -7.06 -1.37 10.58
N LEU A 42 -7.77 -1.88 11.58
CA LEU A 42 -8.16 -1.10 12.76
C LEU A 42 -6.94 -0.66 13.56
N ILE A 43 -6.01 -1.57 13.82
CA ILE A 43 -4.79 -1.29 14.59
C ILE A 43 -3.97 -0.14 13.97
N PRO A 44 -3.56 -0.20 12.68
CA PRO A 44 -2.78 0.89 12.09
C PRO A 44 -3.59 2.19 11.99
N VAL A 45 -4.90 2.14 11.73
CA VAL A 45 -5.74 3.34 11.64
C VAL A 45 -5.85 4.03 13.00
N VAL A 46 -6.14 3.28 14.07
CA VAL A 46 -6.23 3.84 15.43
C VAL A 46 -4.89 4.42 15.86
N PHE A 47 -3.80 3.68 15.64
CA PHE A 47 -2.46 4.15 15.95
C PHE A 47 -2.12 5.45 15.19
N GLN A 48 -2.48 5.54 13.91
CA GLN A 48 -2.32 6.74 13.11
C GLN A 48 -3.13 7.92 13.65
N ILE A 49 -4.39 7.70 14.03
CA ILE A 49 -5.25 8.74 14.63
C ILE A 49 -4.62 9.24 15.94
N LEU A 50 -4.18 8.34 16.82
CA LEU A 50 -3.56 8.70 18.10
C LEU A 50 -2.28 9.52 17.92
N ILE A 51 -1.39 9.11 17.00
CA ILE A 51 -0.18 9.88 16.67
C ILE A 51 -0.56 11.27 16.15
N SER A 52 -1.52 11.35 15.21
CA SER A 52 -1.93 12.63 14.63
C SER A 52 -2.52 13.58 15.68
N MET A 53 -3.27 13.04 16.63
CA MET A 53 -3.83 13.80 17.75
C MET A 53 -2.74 14.29 18.69
N PHE A 54 -1.76 13.43 19.03
CA PHE A 54 -0.62 13.82 19.86
C PHE A 54 0.19 14.95 19.23
N VAL A 55 0.48 14.85 17.92
CA VAL A 55 1.19 15.89 17.16
C VAL A 55 0.37 17.19 17.12
N ALA A 56 -0.95 17.11 16.87
CA ALA A 56 -1.81 18.28 16.85
C ALA A 56 -1.89 18.98 18.22
N ILE A 57 -2.01 18.22 19.31
CA ILE A 57 -1.99 18.75 20.68
C ILE A 57 -0.64 19.40 20.97
N GLY A 58 0.47 18.76 20.61
CA GLY A 58 1.81 19.31 20.76
C GLY A 58 1.98 20.63 19.99
N ALA A 59 1.53 20.68 18.74
CA ALA A 59 1.56 21.89 17.93
C ALA A 59 0.72 23.02 18.54
N LEU A 60 -0.50 22.73 19.00
CA LEU A 60 -1.36 23.72 19.68
C LEU A 60 -0.75 24.20 20.99
N ALA A 61 -0.11 23.32 21.77
CA ALA A 61 0.59 23.69 23.00
C ALA A 61 1.79 24.61 22.73
N VAL A 62 2.57 24.33 21.67
CA VAL A 62 3.66 25.20 21.23
C VAL A 62 3.14 26.55 20.76
N ILE A 63 2.09 26.58 19.94
CA ILE A 63 1.44 27.83 19.50
C ILE A 63 0.95 28.63 20.71
N TYR A 64 0.27 27.99 21.65
CA TYR A 64 -0.22 28.62 22.87
C TYR A 64 0.93 29.18 23.73
N PHE A 65 2.02 28.43 23.88
CA PHE A 65 3.21 28.88 24.60
C PHE A 65 3.85 30.10 23.92
N ILE A 66 4.05 30.05 22.60
CA ILE A 66 4.58 31.18 21.82
C ILE A 66 3.67 32.41 22.01
N SER A 67 2.35 32.28 21.84
CA SER A 67 1.42 33.39 21.99
C SER A 67 1.34 33.96 23.41
N ARG A 68 1.57 33.14 24.45
CA ARG A 68 1.50 33.57 25.86
C ARG A 68 2.76 34.28 26.32
N TYR A 69 3.93 33.92 25.78
CA TYR A 69 5.22 34.48 26.17
C TYR A 69 5.76 35.54 25.19
N SER A 70 5.21 35.67 23.98
CA SER A 70 5.67 36.66 22.99
C SER A 70 5.20 38.10 23.26
N SER A 71 4.54 38.39 24.41
CA SER A 71 4.04 39.73 24.73
C SER A 71 5.12 40.71 25.22
N GLY A 72 6.40 40.33 25.23
CA GLY A 72 7.46 41.12 25.87
C GLY A 72 8.81 41.23 25.15
N SER A 73 8.96 40.72 23.92
CA SER A 73 10.20 40.89 23.17
C SER A 73 9.92 40.99 21.68
N GLU A 74 10.28 42.11 21.07
CA GLU A 74 10.48 42.18 19.62
C GLU A 74 11.56 41.16 19.26
N MET A 75 11.14 39.97 18.83
CA MET A 75 12.06 38.96 18.34
C MET A 75 12.42 39.34 16.91
N SER A 76 13.65 39.81 16.71
CA SER A 76 14.26 39.81 15.39
C SER A 76 14.30 38.36 14.91
N THR A 77 13.51 38.05 13.89
CA THR A 77 13.53 36.76 13.21
C THR A 77 14.85 36.64 12.45
N PHE A 78 15.94 36.37 13.16
CA PHE A 78 17.11 35.75 12.56
C PHE A 78 16.69 34.32 12.20
N SER A 79 16.30 34.18 10.93
CA SER A 79 16.18 32.92 10.23
C SER A 79 17.57 32.29 10.13
N ASN A 80 18.06 31.71 11.23
CA ASN A 80 18.92 30.56 11.14
C ASN A 80 17.98 29.38 10.99
N THR A 81 17.87 28.93 9.73
CA THR A 81 17.43 27.60 9.34
C THR A 81 18.38 26.59 10.00
N ASP A 82 18.28 26.43 11.32
CA ASP A 82 18.67 25.18 11.97
C ASP A 82 17.61 24.18 11.53
N SER A 83 18.04 23.38 10.57
CA SER A 83 17.38 22.29 9.91
C SER A 83 16.96 21.19 10.89
N THR A 84 16.08 21.51 11.84
CA THR A 84 15.03 20.57 12.24
C THR A 84 13.97 20.66 11.17
N ALA A 85 14.23 19.97 10.05
CA ALA A 85 13.34 19.85 8.90
C ALA A 85 11.98 19.30 9.35
N THR A 86 11.14 20.20 9.83
CA THR A 86 9.72 20.00 10.15
C THR A 86 8.90 20.41 8.92
N SER A 87 9.44 20.12 7.73
CA SER A 87 8.81 20.30 6.43
C SER A 87 8.38 18.92 5.93
N GLY A 88 7.15 18.55 6.29
CA GLY A 88 6.32 17.61 5.52
C GLY A 88 6.76 16.15 5.54
N ASN A 89 6.51 15.45 6.65
CA ASN A 89 6.08 14.04 6.70
C ASN A 89 5.91 13.64 8.16
N GLY A 90 4.71 13.21 8.58
CA GLY A 90 4.45 12.64 9.91
C GLY A 90 5.11 11.27 10.16
N PHE A 91 6.33 11.08 9.67
CA PHE A 91 7.09 9.82 9.60
C PHE A 91 8.54 9.96 10.10
N GLY A 92 8.83 10.95 10.97
CA GLY A 92 10.19 11.40 11.31
C GLY A 92 11.16 10.37 11.94
N SER A 93 10.75 9.12 12.16
CA SER A 93 11.67 8.04 12.52
C SER A 93 11.68 6.97 11.42
N PRO A 94 12.82 6.69 10.77
CA PRO A 94 12.97 5.59 9.82
C PRO A 94 12.53 4.23 10.40
N ILE A 95 12.67 4.07 11.72
CA ILE A 95 12.27 2.87 12.48
C ILE A 95 10.74 2.79 12.57
N ALA A 96 10.07 3.89 12.88
CA ALA A 96 8.60 3.94 12.88
C ALA A 96 8.03 3.72 11.46
N GLY A 97 8.68 4.29 10.43
CA GLY A 97 8.33 4.07 9.03
C GLY A 97 8.46 2.61 8.60
N LEU A 98 9.51 1.92 9.05
CA LEU A 98 9.71 0.49 8.79
C LEU A 98 8.57 -0.33 9.43
N LEU A 99 8.31 -0.15 10.73
CA LEU A 99 7.26 -0.90 11.45
C LEU A 99 5.89 -0.72 10.78
N MET A 100 5.55 0.51 10.41
CA MET A 100 4.30 0.81 9.72
C MET A 100 4.24 0.15 8.34
N THR A 101 5.34 0.19 7.59
CA THR A 101 5.43 -0.46 6.27
C THR A 101 5.22 -1.96 6.38
N MET A 102 5.80 -2.62 7.39
CA MET A 102 5.63 -4.07 7.58
C MET A 102 4.18 -4.46 7.85
N ILE A 103 3.50 -3.72 8.73
CA ILE A 103 2.07 -3.94 8.99
C ILE A 103 1.26 -3.74 7.71
N LEU A 104 1.54 -2.68 6.95
CA LEU A 104 0.82 -2.38 5.71
C LEU A 104 1.05 -3.45 4.63
N VAL A 105 2.28 -3.94 4.50
CA VAL A 105 2.63 -5.03 3.58
C VAL A 105 1.89 -6.31 3.96
N GLY A 106 1.82 -6.66 5.25
CA GLY A 106 1.06 -7.82 5.72
C GLY A 106 -0.44 -7.71 5.43
N ILE A 107 -1.00 -6.51 5.61
CA ILE A 107 -2.38 -6.22 5.25
C ILE A 107 -2.59 -6.37 3.74
N ASN A 108 -1.67 -5.87 2.91
CA ASN A 108 -1.75 -6.01 1.45
C ASN A 108 -1.72 -7.49 1.02
N PHE A 109 -0.85 -8.29 1.64
CA PHE A 109 -0.77 -9.75 1.39
C PHE A 109 -2.08 -10.45 1.73
N THR A 110 -2.69 -10.05 2.83
CA THR A 110 -3.96 -10.61 3.29
C THR A 110 -5.11 -10.19 2.39
N PHE A 111 -5.18 -8.93 1.98
CA PHE A 111 -6.20 -8.48 1.02
C PHE A 111 -6.01 -9.15 -0.34
N LEU A 112 -4.77 -9.42 -0.76
CA LEU A 112 -4.50 -10.13 -2.00
C LEU A 112 -5.06 -11.55 -1.92
N GLU A 113 -4.80 -12.25 -0.82
CA GLU A 113 -5.34 -13.58 -0.55
C GLU A 113 -6.87 -13.58 -0.55
N TRP A 114 -7.47 -12.60 0.12
CA TRP A 114 -8.92 -12.50 0.23
C TRP A 114 -9.57 -12.18 -1.13
N LEU A 115 -8.95 -11.30 -1.93
CA LEU A 115 -9.38 -10.98 -3.30
C LEU A 115 -9.28 -12.18 -4.26
N ARG A 116 -8.44 -13.17 -3.95
CA ARG A 116 -8.22 -14.38 -4.73
C ARG A 116 -9.17 -15.49 -4.31
N THR A 117 -9.16 -15.84 -3.03
CA THR A 117 -9.94 -16.95 -2.46
C THR A 117 -11.41 -16.61 -2.24
N LYS A 118 -11.76 -15.32 -2.13
CA LYS A 118 -13.09 -14.81 -1.72
C LYS A 118 -13.58 -15.33 -0.36
N ASN A 119 -12.71 -15.99 0.41
CA ASN A 119 -13.03 -16.59 1.70
C ASN A 119 -12.55 -15.68 2.83
N ALA A 120 -13.51 -15.23 3.64
CA ALA A 120 -13.28 -14.32 4.76
C ALA A 120 -13.18 -15.15 6.06
N ASP A 121 -12.14 -15.97 6.19
CA ASP A 121 -11.89 -16.73 7.43
C ASP A 121 -11.04 -15.91 8.41
N PHE A 122 -11.20 -16.13 9.72
CA PHE A 122 -10.53 -15.41 10.81
C PHE A 122 -8.98 -15.50 10.74
N LYS A 123 -8.44 -16.40 9.91
CA LYS A 123 -7.02 -16.48 9.53
C LYS A 123 -6.47 -15.21 8.87
N VAL A 124 -7.33 -14.33 8.37
CA VAL A 124 -6.99 -13.01 7.78
C VAL A 124 -6.12 -12.16 8.74
N LEU A 125 -6.44 -12.14 10.04
CA LEU A 125 -5.61 -11.39 11.01
C LEU A 125 -4.22 -12.00 11.18
N LYS A 126 -4.11 -13.33 11.23
CA LYS A 126 -2.82 -14.03 11.26
C LYS A 126 -1.99 -13.77 10.00
N GLY A 127 -2.66 -13.59 8.86
CA GLY A 127 -2.05 -13.15 7.60
C GLY A 127 -1.40 -11.77 7.68
N ALA A 128 -2.05 -10.78 8.32
CA ALA A 128 -1.43 -9.45 8.46
C ALA A 128 -0.18 -9.47 9.34
N PHE A 129 -0.11 -10.40 10.30
CA PHE A 129 1.08 -10.61 11.12
C PHE A 129 2.07 -11.63 10.52
N SER A 130 1.78 -12.27 9.39
CA SER A 130 2.70 -13.26 8.77
C SER A 130 4.01 -12.64 8.31
N VAL A 131 4.00 -11.33 8.04
CA VAL A 131 5.20 -10.53 7.71
C VAL A 131 6.21 -10.50 8.87
N PHE A 132 5.79 -10.73 10.11
CA PHE A 132 6.71 -10.85 11.25
C PHE A 132 7.38 -12.23 11.35
N SER A 133 7.09 -13.18 10.45
CA SER A 133 7.90 -14.39 10.35
C SER A 133 9.32 -14.06 9.89
N LYS A 134 10.34 -14.78 10.42
CA LYS A 134 11.76 -14.48 10.18
C LYS A 134 12.09 -14.27 8.69
N ARG A 135 11.52 -15.10 7.81
CA ARG A 135 11.76 -15.06 6.36
C ARG A 135 11.17 -13.81 5.71
N HIS A 136 9.87 -13.56 5.88
CA HIS A 136 9.21 -12.40 5.29
C HIS A 136 9.69 -11.08 5.91
N PHE A 137 10.07 -11.10 7.18
CA PHE A 137 10.60 -9.94 7.87
C PHE A 137 11.88 -9.44 7.20
N ILE A 138 12.85 -10.32 6.99
CA ILE A 138 14.14 -9.98 6.37
C ILE A 138 13.92 -9.50 4.93
N ALA A 139 13.08 -10.18 4.17
CA ALA A 139 12.81 -9.81 2.78
C ALA A 139 12.16 -8.43 2.65
N VAL A 140 11.12 -8.16 3.45
CA VAL A 140 10.44 -6.86 3.46
C VAL A 140 11.37 -5.75 3.95
N LEU A 141 12.24 -6.05 4.92
CA LEU A 141 13.26 -5.12 5.41
C LEU A 141 14.28 -4.76 4.32
N ILE A 142 14.81 -5.75 3.60
CA ILE A 142 15.76 -5.52 2.49
C ILE A 142 15.09 -4.70 1.39
N LEU A 143 13.86 -5.06 0.99
CA LEU A 143 13.09 -4.30 0.01
C LEU A 143 12.84 -2.86 0.47
N TYR A 144 12.50 -2.65 1.75
CA TYR A 144 12.31 -1.32 2.32
C TYR A 144 13.57 -0.48 2.24
N ILE A 145 14.73 -1.02 2.61
CA ILE A 145 16.01 -0.31 2.51
C ILE A 145 16.30 0.04 1.06
N LEU A 146 16.15 -0.92 0.15
CA LEU A 146 16.49 -0.76 -1.25
C LEU A 146 15.59 0.24 -1.98
N ILE A 147 14.27 0.18 -1.75
CA ILE A 147 13.29 1.15 -2.27
C ILE A 147 13.54 2.53 -1.68
N SER A 148 13.82 2.61 -0.37
CA SER A 148 14.16 3.86 0.32
C SER A 148 15.40 4.52 -0.29
N VAL A 149 16.48 3.76 -0.49
CA VAL A 149 17.74 4.26 -1.10
C VAL A 149 17.49 4.71 -2.53
N PHE A 150 16.81 3.91 -3.37
CA PHE A 150 16.52 4.32 -4.74
C PHE A 150 15.63 5.55 -4.80
N THR A 151 14.59 5.62 -3.98
CA THR A 151 13.70 6.78 -3.93
C THR A 151 14.44 8.03 -3.46
N LEU A 152 15.34 7.91 -2.48
CA LEU A 152 16.20 9.00 -2.03
C LEU A 152 17.14 9.47 -3.13
N LEU A 153 17.81 8.57 -3.85
CA LEU A 153 18.69 8.92 -4.97
C LEU A 153 17.93 9.68 -6.08
N TRP A 154 16.73 9.22 -6.43
CA TRP A 154 15.90 9.90 -7.42
C TRP A 154 15.40 11.26 -6.93
N THR A 155 15.01 11.35 -5.66
CA THR A 155 14.51 12.60 -5.05
C THR A 155 15.63 13.63 -4.91
N LEU A 156 16.85 13.18 -4.57
CA LEU A 156 18.05 14.01 -4.48
C LEU A 156 18.43 14.62 -5.83
N LEU A 157 18.26 13.85 -6.91
CA LEU A 157 18.48 14.35 -8.27
C LEU A 157 17.39 15.36 -8.65
N PHE A 158 16.11 14.99 -8.48
CA PHE A 158 14.97 15.88 -8.65
C PHE A 158 13.73 15.35 -7.89
N ILE A 159 12.95 16.26 -7.30
CA ILE A 159 11.76 15.90 -6.49
C ILE A 159 10.69 15.16 -7.34
N ILE A 160 10.41 15.65 -8.55
CA ILE A 160 9.37 15.10 -9.44
C ILE A 160 9.64 13.63 -9.83
N PRO A 161 10.83 13.24 -10.36
CA PRO A 161 11.10 11.84 -10.67
C PRO A 161 11.17 10.96 -9.42
N GLY A 162 11.56 11.50 -8.25
CA GLY A 162 11.43 10.79 -6.97
C GLY A 162 10.01 10.28 -6.72
N ILE A 163 9.01 11.15 -6.91
CA ILE A 163 7.60 10.78 -6.77
C ILE A 163 7.20 9.71 -7.80
N ILE A 164 7.55 9.90 -9.08
CA ILE A 164 7.19 8.93 -10.15
C ILE A 164 7.82 7.55 -9.91
N LYS A 165 9.06 7.52 -9.38
CA LYS A 165 9.75 6.28 -9.05
C LYS A 165 9.18 5.60 -7.82
N SER A 166 8.75 6.36 -6.81
CA SER A 166 8.04 5.81 -5.65
C SER A 166 6.78 5.04 -6.07
N PHE A 167 6.05 5.57 -7.07
CA PHE A 167 4.93 4.83 -7.67
C PHE A 167 5.43 3.54 -8.29
N SER A 168 6.45 3.60 -9.17
CA SER A 168 6.98 2.43 -9.89
C SER A 168 7.42 1.26 -8.99
N TYR A 169 7.78 1.53 -7.73
CA TYR A 169 8.22 0.52 -6.76
C TYR A 169 7.11 0.01 -5.85
N SER A 170 5.91 0.62 -5.91
CA SER A 170 4.81 0.32 -4.97
C SER A 170 4.31 -1.12 -5.02
N GLN A 171 4.53 -1.85 -6.13
CA GLN A 171 4.08 -3.23 -6.29
C GLN A 171 5.16 -4.26 -5.94
N ALA A 172 6.40 -3.84 -5.64
CA ALA A 172 7.53 -4.73 -5.40
C ALA A 172 7.26 -5.72 -4.25
N TYR A 173 6.58 -5.27 -3.19
CA TYR A 173 6.21 -6.15 -2.07
C TYR A 173 5.22 -7.24 -2.48
N LEU A 174 4.21 -6.91 -3.29
CA LEU A 174 3.21 -7.88 -3.76
C LEU A 174 3.82 -8.89 -4.75
N ILE A 175 4.73 -8.42 -5.61
CA ILE A 175 5.52 -9.27 -6.50
C ILE A 175 6.41 -10.23 -5.71
N TYR A 176 7.04 -9.73 -4.64
CA TYR A 176 7.79 -10.60 -3.73
C TYR A 176 6.91 -11.69 -3.14
N LYS A 177 5.68 -11.38 -2.68
CA LYS A 177 4.76 -12.42 -2.19
C LYS A 177 4.53 -13.50 -3.25
N ASP A 178 4.16 -13.10 -4.46
CA ASP A 178 3.84 -14.06 -5.53
C ASP A 178 5.04 -14.91 -5.98
N LEU A 179 6.23 -14.31 -6.05
CA LEU A 179 7.45 -15.02 -6.50
C LEU A 179 8.10 -15.84 -5.38
N SER A 180 8.10 -15.38 -4.13
CA SER A 180 8.72 -16.09 -3.00
C SER A 180 7.97 -17.35 -2.57
N GLU A 181 6.70 -17.46 -2.97
CA GLU A 181 5.87 -18.67 -2.82
C GLU A 181 6.19 -19.71 -3.92
N THR A 182 6.87 -19.32 -5.00
CA THR A 182 7.07 -20.14 -6.21
C THR A 182 8.52 -20.54 -6.46
N ASP A 183 9.47 -19.63 -6.28
CA ASP A 183 10.90 -19.88 -6.56
C ASP A 183 11.66 -20.26 -5.28
N ASN A 184 12.51 -21.29 -5.41
CA ASN A 184 13.46 -21.67 -4.38
C ASN A 184 14.59 -20.63 -4.31
N GLU A 185 14.53 -19.84 -3.24
CA GLU A 185 15.58 -19.12 -2.48
C GLU A 185 16.59 -18.18 -3.16
N ASP A 186 16.82 -18.19 -4.48
CA ASP A 186 17.96 -17.49 -5.09
C ASP A 186 17.64 -16.25 -5.95
N THR A 187 16.40 -15.74 -5.93
CA THR A 187 16.07 -14.52 -6.69
C THR A 187 16.60 -13.26 -5.98
N ASN A 188 17.33 -12.41 -6.70
CA ASN A 188 17.88 -11.17 -6.17
C ASN A 188 16.74 -10.18 -5.84
N TYR A 189 16.79 -9.51 -4.69
CA TYR A 189 15.78 -8.51 -4.30
C TYR A 189 15.62 -7.36 -5.30
N LEU A 190 16.66 -7.07 -6.09
CA LEU A 190 16.63 -6.11 -7.19
C LEU A 190 15.67 -6.54 -8.31
N ASP A 191 15.48 -7.84 -8.52
CA ASP A 191 14.61 -8.37 -9.56
C ASP A 191 13.16 -8.04 -9.22
N TYR A 192 12.73 -8.14 -7.95
CA TYR A 192 11.39 -7.74 -7.52
C TYR A 192 11.10 -6.25 -7.82
N ILE A 193 12.07 -5.38 -7.61
CA ILE A 193 11.94 -3.94 -7.89
C ILE A 193 11.89 -3.69 -9.41
N THR A 194 12.69 -4.43 -10.16
CA THR A 194 12.73 -4.35 -11.62
C THR A 194 11.42 -4.82 -12.23
N GLU A 195 10.88 -5.93 -11.73
CA GLU A 195 9.57 -6.44 -12.13
C GLU A 195 8.43 -5.49 -11.75
N SER A 196 8.47 -4.86 -10.56
CA SER A 196 7.51 -3.81 -10.20
C SER A 196 7.54 -2.65 -11.19
N ARG A 197 8.75 -2.24 -11.62
CA ARG A 197 8.91 -1.14 -12.57
C ARG A 197 8.33 -1.49 -13.95
N LYS A 198 8.55 -2.73 -14.42
CA LYS A 198 8.00 -3.24 -15.68
C LYS A 198 6.48 -3.35 -15.61
N LEU A 199 5.95 -3.95 -14.53
CA LEU A 199 4.51 -4.12 -14.31
C LEU A 199 3.76 -2.78 -14.29
N MET A 200 4.40 -1.75 -13.74
CA MET A 200 3.83 -0.41 -13.68
C MET A 200 4.11 0.47 -14.90
N ASP A 201 4.83 -0.03 -15.91
CA ASP A 201 5.09 0.75 -17.09
C ASP A 201 3.81 0.96 -17.90
N GLY A 202 3.56 2.20 -18.32
CA GLY A 202 2.28 2.62 -18.90
C GLY A 202 1.11 2.81 -17.92
N HIS A 203 1.18 2.28 -16.69
CA HIS A 203 0.06 2.29 -15.72
C HIS A 203 0.27 3.15 -14.46
N LYS A 204 1.39 3.88 -14.39
CA LYS A 204 1.69 4.79 -13.27
C LYS A 204 0.62 5.88 -13.14
N PHE A 205 0.18 6.42 -14.27
CA PHE A 205 -0.83 7.47 -14.32
C PHE A 205 -2.23 6.94 -13.96
N ASP A 206 -2.57 5.72 -14.38
CA ASP A 206 -3.81 5.05 -13.97
C ASP A 206 -3.87 4.89 -12.44
N PHE A 207 -2.76 4.45 -11.84
CA PHE A 207 -2.65 4.34 -10.39
C PHE A 207 -2.72 5.70 -9.68
N PHE A 208 -2.13 6.75 -10.27
CA PHE A 208 -2.24 8.11 -9.76
C PHE A 208 -3.70 8.61 -9.79
N ILE A 209 -4.42 8.43 -10.90
CA ILE A 209 -5.84 8.78 -11.01
C ILE A 209 -6.67 7.96 -10.01
N LEU A 210 -6.34 6.68 -9.80
CA LEU A 210 -7.01 5.85 -8.81
C LEU A 210 -6.85 6.45 -7.40
N LYS A 211 -5.64 6.85 -7.00
CA LYS A 211 -5.41 7.55 -5.73
C LYS A 211 -6.14 8.89 -5.66
N LEU A 212 -6.09 9.68 -6.73
CA LEU A 212 -6.77 10.98 -6.81
C LEU A 212 -8.28 10.83 -6.64
N SER A 213 -8.87 9.72 -7.12
CA SER A 213 -10.30 9.44 -6.93
C SER A 213 -10.71 9.18 -5.48
N PHE A 214 -9.75 9.04 -4.56
CA PHE A 214 -9.97 8.91 -3.13
C PHE A 214 -9.64 10.19 -2.35
N ILE A 215 -9.00 11.19 -2.97
CA ILE A 215 -8.57 12.41 -2.26
C ILE A 215 -9.75 13.18 -1.65
N GLY A 216 -10.90 13.21 -2.31
CA GLY A 216 -12.11 13.85 -1.78
C GLY A 216 -12.62 13.14 -0.53
N TRP A 217 -12.52 11.81 -0.49
CA TRP A 217 -12.87 11.02 0.69
C TRP A 217 -11.85 11.19 1.81
N ASP A 218 -10.58 11.38 1.46
CA ASP A 218 -9.52 11.68 2.44
C ASP A 218 -9.74 13.03 3.12
N ILE A 219 -10.10 14.07 2.38
CA ILE A 219 -10.45 15.39 2.94
C ILE A 219 -11.64 15.26 3.91
N LEU A 220 -12.67 14.50 3.51
CA LEU A 220 -13.83 14.27 4.38
C LEU A 220 -13.46 13.47 5.64
N ALA A 221 -12.59 12.47 5.52
CA ALA A 221 -12.11 11.70 6.66
C ALA A 221 -11.32 12.58 7.66
N VAL A 222 -10.48 13.49 7.17
CA VAL A 222 -9.78 14.47 8.01
C VAL A 222 -10.76 15.39 8.74
N LEU A 223 -11.80 15.88 8.04
CA LEU A 223 -12.83 16.74 8.63
C LEU A 223 -13.56 16.04 9.80
N THR A 224 -13.73 14.72 9.73
CA THR A 224 -14.32 13.90 10.80
C THR A 224 -13.35 13.54 11.93
N LEU A 225 -12.26 14.31 12.13
CA LEU A 225 -11.18 14.02 13.08
C LEU A 225 -10.53 12.64 12.85
N GLY A 226 -10.53 12.16 11.61
CA GLY A 226 -9.94 10.90 11.22
C GLY A 226 -10.82 9.66 11.41
N ILE A 227 -12.04 9.79 11.94
CA ILE A 227 -12.97 8.65 12.13
C ILE A 227 -13.33 8.01 10.78
N GLY A 228 -13.47 8.81 9.72
CA GLY A 228 -13.73 8.32 8.36
C GLY A 228 -12.66 7.36 7.84
N TYR A 229 -11.42 7.38 8.37
CA TYR A 229 -10.36 6.46 7.96
C TYR A 229 -10.62 5.01 8.37
N ILE A 230 -11.49 4.76 9.35
CA ILE A 230 -11.83 3.40 9.80
C ILE A 230 -12.47 2.58 8.67
N TRP A 231 -13.32 3.21 7.86
CA TRP A 231 -13.96 2.55 6.72
C TRP A 231 -13.23 2.81 5.40
N LEU A 232 -12.62 3.99 5.27
CA LEU A 232 -11.94 4.38 4.03
C LEU A 232 -10.64 3.61 3.82
N THR A 233 -9.85 3.37 4.87
CA THR A 233 -8.56 2.68 4.76
C THR A 233 -8.68 1.26 4.22
N PRO A 234 -9.49 0.34 4.78
CA PRO A 234 -9.60 -1.02 4.24
C PRO A 234 -10.09 -1.03 2.80
N TYR A 235 -11.01 -0.12 2.47
CA TYR A 235 -11.53 0.02 1.11
C TYR A 235 -10.47 0.50 0.11
N LYS A 236 -9.70 1.54 0.45
CA LYS A 236 -8.59 2.03 -0.39
C LYS A 236 -7.51 0.97 -0.58
N THR A 237 -7.07 0.36 0.53
CA THR A 237 -5.99 -0.63 0.51
C THR A 237 -6.37 -1.83 -0.35
N ALA A 238 -7.58 -2.40 -0.17
CA ALA A 238 -8.05 -3.48 -1.02
C ALA A 238 -8.23 -3.06 -2.49
N THR A 239 -8.62 -1.81 -2.76
CA THR A 239 -8.71 -1.30 -4.14
C THR A 239 -7.35 -1.22 -4.82
N TYR A 240 -6.30 -0.82 -4.10
CA TYR A 240 -4.94 -0.82 -4.63
C TYR A 240 -4.40 -2.23 -4.87
N VAL A 241 -4.75 -3.18 -4.00
CA VAL A 241 -4.40 -4.59 -4.21
C VAL A 241 -5.20 -5.21 -5.37
N ALA A 242 -6.46 -4.82 -5.56
CA ALA A 242 -7.24 -5.24 -6.71
C ALA A 242 -6.65 -4.71 -8.04
N PHE A 243 -6.12 -3.49 -8.03
CA PHE A 243 -5.39 -2.92 -9.17
C PHE A 243 -4.13 -3.74 -9.50
N TYR A 244 -3.36 -4.13 -8.50
CA TYR A 244 -2.22 -5.05 -8.67
C TYR A 244 -2.65 -6.39 -9.29
N LYS A 245 -3.70 -7.01 -8.72
CA LYS A 245 -4.22 -8.29 -9.22
C LYS A 245 -4.62 -8.21 -10.70
N ASP A 246 -5.26 -7.12 -11.11
CA ASP A 246 -5.64 -6.89 -12.51
C ASP A 246 -4.42 -6.70 -13.42
N LEU A 247 -3.41 -5.96 -12.96
CA LEU A 247 -2.13 -5.78 -13.66
C LEU A 247 -1.43 -7.11 -13.92
N VAL A 248 -1.28 -7.93 -12.87
CA VAL A 248 -0.63 -9.24 -12.95
C VAL A 248 -1.40 -10.17 -13.88
N ALA A 249 -2.73 -10.24 -13.75
CA ALA A 249 -3.56 -11.07 -14.61
C ALA A 249 -3.39 -10.75 -16.11
N LYS A 250 -3.06 -9.50 -16.44
CA LYS A 250 -2.89 -9.05 -17.82
C LYS A 250 -1.46 -9.20 -18.34
N GLN A 251 -0.46 -8.82 -17.55
CA GLN A 251 0.93 -8.72 -18.01
C GLN A 251 1.79 -9.93 -17.64
N ARG A 252 1.39 -10.66 -16.58
CA ARG A 252 2.10 -11.83 -16.06
C ARG A 252 1.11 -12.98 -15.75
N PRO A 253 0.51 -13.59 -16.78
CA PRO A 253 -0.40 -14.71 -16.59
C PRO A 253 0.27 -15.92 -15.94
N ASP A 254 1.61 -16.04 -15.99
CA ASP A 254 2.42 -16.99 -15.25
C ASP A 254 2.22 -16.90 -13.73
N LEU A 255 2.04 -15.69 -13.20
CA LEU A 255 1.76 -15.46 -11.78
C LEU A 255 0.26 -15.59 -11.44
N SER A 256 -0.62 -15.33 -12.42
CA SER A 256 -2.09 -15.40 -12.24
C SER A 256 -2.69 -16.80 -12.43
N SER A 257 -2.08 -17.64 -13.27
CA SER A 257 -2.58 -19.00 -13.55
C SER A 257 -2.34 -19.98 -12.41
N LYS A 258 -1.17 -19.90 -11.75
CA LYS A 258 -0.82 -20.72 -10.58
C LYS A 258 -1.75 -20.46 -9.39
N ASP A 259 -2.22 -19.23 -9.28
CA ASP A 259 -3.19 -18.76 -8.30
C ASP A 259 -4.59 -19.41 -8.47
N ASN A 260 -4.96 -19.77 -9.70
CA ASN A 260 -6.24 -20.43 -10.01
C ASN A 260 -6.24 -21.94 -9.72
N ASP A 261 -5.06 -22.56 -9.58
CA ASP A 261 -4.90 -23.99 -9.25
C ASP A 261 -5.03 -24.21 -7.73
N ASN A 262 -4.78 -23.18 -6.91
CA ASN A 262 -4.97 -23.18 -5.47
C ASN A 262 -6.44 -22.99 -5.01
N LYS A 263 -7.41 -23.39 -5.84
CA LYS A 263 -8.87 -23.27 -5.54
C LYS A 263 -9.37 -24.33 -4.55
N ASP A 264 -8.55 -25.30 -4.18
CA ASP A 264 -8.92 -26.41 -3.30
C ASP A 264 -8.98 -26.03 -1.80
N GLY A 265 -8.90 -24.74 -1.45
CA GLY A 265 -9.12 -24.28 -0.09
C GLY A 265 -8.09 -24.80 0.92
N LYS A 266 -7.02 -25.44 0.47
CA LYS A 266 -5.86 -25.72 1.30
C LYS A 266 -5.02 -24.44 1.30
N PRO A 267 -4.91 -23.73 2.44
CA PRO A 267 -3.81 -22.80 2.57
C PRO A 267 -2.54 -23.59 2.26
N ILE A 268 -1.61 -23.00 1.50
CA ILE A 268 -0.23 -23.47 1.56
C ILE A 268 0.23 -23.14 2.99
N ILE A 269 -0.08 -24.07 3.89
CA ILE A 269 0.45 -24.12 5.23
C ILE A 269 1.93 -24.37 4.98
N VAL A 270 2.72 -23.31 5.09
CA VAL A 270 4.13 -23.46 5.39
C VAL A 270 4.15 -24.30 6.67
N GLN A 271 4.51 -25.58 6.51
CA GLN A 271 4.91 -26.40 7.64
C GLN A 271 6.07 -25.64 8.29
N TYR A 272 5.85 -25.30 9.56
CA TYR A 272 6.66 -24.42 10.39
C TYR A 272 8.13 -24.82 10.48
#